data_AF-A0A2V9JSZ8-F1
#
_entry.id   AF-A0A2V9JSZ8-F1
#
_cell.length_a   1.000
_cell.length_b   1.000
_cell.length_c   1.000
_cell.angle_alpha   90.00
_cell.angle_beta   90.00
_cell.angle_gamma   90.00
#
_symmetry.space_group_name_H-M   'P 1'
#
loop_
_entity.id
_entity.type
_entity.pdbx_description
1 polymer ?
#
loop_
_entity_poly.entity_id
_entity_poly.type
_entity_poly.pdbx_seq_one_letter_code
_entity_poly.pdbx_strand_id
1 'polypeptide(L)' 'DLRVVKPLGLGLDEKAIETVHTWKFKPALRNGSPVAVRMSVEVSFRLF' A
#
# COMPACT_ATOMS: atom_id res chain seq x y z
N ASP A 1 5.09 -9.15 -0.48
CA ASP A 1 6.25 -8.29 -0.21
C ASP A 1 5.83 -6.85 -0.45
N LEU A 2 5.98 -5.98 0.55
CA LEU A 2 5.57 -4.58 0.49
C LEU A 2 6.82 -3.72 0.43
N ARG A 3 6.86 -2.75 -0.48
CA ARG A 3 8.04 -1.90 -0.69
C ARG A 3 7.62 -0.46 -0.90
N VAL A 4 8.35 0.44 -0.26
CA VAL A 4 8.23 1.87 -0.52
C VAL A 4 8.91 2.18 -1.84
N VAL A 5 8.13 2.67 -2.80
CA VAL A 5 8.63 3.02 -4.15
C VAL A 5 9.22 4.43 -4.15
N LYS A 6 8.62 5.35 -3.38
CA LYS A 6 9.05 6.74 -3.25
C LYS A 6 9.02 7.14 -1.77
N PRO A 7 10.17 7.24 -1.09
CA PRO A 7 10.23 7.57 0.33
C PRO A 7 9.97 9.06 0.58
N LEU A 8 9.36 9.35 1.72
CA LEU A 8 9.19 10.69 2.29
C LEU A 8 10.20 10.95 3.43
N GLY A 9 10.69 9.90 4.10
CA GLY A 9 11.60 9.99 5.24
C GLY A 9 10.95 10.41 6.55
N LEU A 10 11.78 10.79 7.54
CA LEU A 10 11.35 11.31 8.85
C LEU A 10 10.41 10.39 9.65
N GLY A 11 10.47 9.07 9.44
CA GLY A 11 9.58 8.11 10.09
C GLY A 11 8.20 7.94 9.43
N LEU A 12 7.91 8.73 8.38
CA LEU A 12 6.61 8.69 7.69
C LEU A 12 6.46 7.44 6.82
N ASP A 13 7.57 6.93 6.29
CA ASP A 13 7.58 5.73 5.45
C ASP A 13 7.19 4.48 6.28
N GLU A 14 7.72 4.37 7.49
CA GLU A 14 7.40 3.32 8.44
C GLU A 14 5.93 3.39 8.86
N LYS A 15 5.41 4.59 9.13
CA LYS A 15 3.99 4.79 9.43
C LYS A 15 3.08 4.47 8.25
N ALA A 16 3.51 4.76 7.02
CA ALA A 16 2.78 4.34 5.82
C ALA A 16 2.72 2.81 5.72
N ILE A 17 3.85 2.12 5.91
CA ILE A 17 3.92 0.65 5.89
C ILE A 17 3.01 0.04 6.96
N GLU A 18 3.12 0.49 8.22
CA GLU A 18 2.30 0.01 9.33
C GLU A 18 0.80 0.14 9.00
N THR A 19 0.40 1.30 8.48
CA THR A 19 -1.00 1.58 8.14
C THR A 19 -1.50 0.69 7.01
N VAL A 20 -0.75 0.59 5.90
CA VAL A 20 -1.15 -0.21 4.73
C VAL A 20 -1.22 -1.70 5.09
N HIS A 21 -0.42 -2.17 6.04
CA HIS A 21 -0.48 -3.57 6.51
C HIS A 21 -1.82 -3.93 7.18
N THR A 22 -2.58 -2.94 7.66
CA THR A 22 -3.91 -3.17 8.25
C THR A 22 -5.04 -3.25 7.21
N TRP A 23 -4.78 -2.81 5.97
CA TRP A 23 -5.83 -2.72 4.95
C TRP A 23 -6.16 -4.08 4.35
N LYS A 24 -7.45 -4.33 4.14
CA LYS A 24 -7.95 -5.48 3.40
C LYS A 24 -8.41 -5.04 2.02
N PHE A 25 -7.73 -5.51 1.00
CA PHE A 25 -8.06 -5.23 -0.39
C PHE A 25 -8.97 -6.31 -0.96
N LYS A 26 -9.92 -5.91 -1.81
CA LYS A 26 -10.61 -6.85 -2.68
C LYS A 26 -9.63 -7.37 -3.72
N PRO A 27 -9.55 -8.68 -3.97
CA PRO A 27 -8.62 -9.22 -4.95
C PRO A 27 -9.01 -8.76 -6.37
N ALA A 28 -8.01 -8.63 -7.23
CA ALA A 28 -8.26 -8.53 -8.66
C ALA A 28 -8.86 -9.85 -9.16
N LEU A 29 -9.79 -9.76 -10.10
CA LEU A 29 -10.42 -10.93 -10.72
C LEU A 29 -9.92 -11.09 -12.15
N ARG A 30 -9.61 -12.33 -12.55
CA ARG A 30 -9.39 -12.72 -13.94
C ARG A 30 -10.38 -13.83 -14.27
N ASN A 31 -11.26 -13.60 -15.24
CA ASN A 31 -12.32 -14.54 -15.63
C ASN A 31 -13.20 -14.99 -14.44
N GLY A 32 -13.48 -14.10 -13.49
CA GLY A 32 -14.27 -14.40 -12.29
C GLY A 32 -13.50 -15.05 -11.13
N SER A 33 -12.22 -15.39 -11.31
CA SER A 33 -11.39 -15.98 -10.26
C SER A 33 -10.40 -14.97 -9.66
N PRO A 34 -10.20 -14.94 -8.33
CA PRO A 34 -9.18 -14.11 -7.68
C PRO A 34 -7.77 -14.43 -8.18
N VAL A 35 -6.99 -13.38 -8.49
CA VAL A 35 -5.59 -13.52 -8.91
C VAL A 35 -4.69 -12.58 -8.12
N ALA A 36 -3.47 -13.05 -7.84
CA ALA A 36 -2.44 -12.23 -7.20
C ALA A 36 -1.89 -11.21 -8.21
N VAL A 37 -1.89 -9.93 -7.83
CA VAL A 37 -1.36 -8.83 -8.63
C VAL A 37 -0.50 -7.92 -7.76
N ARG A 38 0.46 -7.22 -8.38
CA ARG A 38 1.16 -6.11 -7.74
C ARG A 38 0.34 -4.84 -7.94
N MET A 39 0.11 -4.09 -6.87
CA MET A 39 -0.57 -2.80 -6.91
C MET A 39 0.31 -1.72 -6.27
N SER A 40 0.14 -0.48 -6.72
CA SER A 40 0.74 0.69 -6.07
C SER A 40 -0.35 1.43 -5.32
N VAL A 41 -0.06 1.85 -4.09
CA VAL A 41 -0.95 2.66 -3.25
C VAL A 41 -0.21 3.93 -2.85
N GLU A 42 -0.93 5.05 -2.86
CA GLU A 42 -0.39 6.34 -2.44
C GLU A 42 -0.89 6.66 -1.02
N VAL A 43 0.04 7.03 -0.15
CA VAL A 43 -0.27 7.50 1.21
C VAL A 43 0.14 8.97 1.28
N SER A 44 -0.83 9.84 1.55
CA SER A 44 -0.62 11.28 1.68
C SER A 44 -0.58 11.69 3.14
N PHE A 45 0.43 12.47 3.52
CA PHE A 45 0.55 13.08 4.84
C PHE A 45 0.29 14.58 4.72
N ARG A 46 -0.54 15.10 5.61
CA ARG A 46 -0.73 16.54 5.78
C ARG A 46 -0.24 16.93 7.16
N LEU A 47 0.84 17.70 7.19
CA LEU A 47 1.45 18.20 8.42
C LEU A 47 1.03 19.67 8.57
N PHE A 48 0.10 19.90 9.51
CA PHE A 48 -0.46 21.20 9.90
C PHE A 48 -1.16 22.00 8.79
#